data_AF-A0A1I4Q9L7-F1
#
_entry.id   AF-A0A1I4Q9L7-F1
#
_cell.length_a   1.000
_cell.length_b   1.000
_cell.length_c   1.000
_cell.angle_alpha   90.00
_cell.angle_beta   90.00
_cell.angle_gamma   90.00
#
_symmetry.space_group_name_H-M   'P 1'
#
loop_
_entity.id
_entity.type
_entity.pdbx_description
1 polymer ?
#
loop_
_entity_poly.entity_id
_entity_poly.type
_entity_poly.pdbx_seq_one_letter_code
_entity_poly.pdbx_strand_id
1 'polypeptide(L)'
;MLCFCEKNDRTELRVEADVAVDPVWCNRCSYNLELEDLPLSEALKTELMNWVLRYGEWIDWDHDDRLIPGGLALETTHNEEGKRLTERVQQELGADFRVVFRSSVFGWLMYRKPVPFQAVYNLYGILPIYPPWLLSM
;
A
#
# COMPACT_ATOMS: atom_id res chain seq x y z
N MET A 1 20.56 14.75 -6.22
CA MET A 1 19.79 15.60 -5.27
C MET A 1 18.73 14.68 -4.70
N LEU A 2 18.70 14.41 -3.39
CA LEU A 2 17.87 13.31 -2.86
C LEU A 2 16.36 13.56 -3.05
N CYS A 3 15.88 14.81 -2.90
CA CYS A 3 14.49 15.17 -3.16
C CYS A 3 14.34 16.69 -3.44
N PHE A 4 13.10 17.14 -3.70
CA PHE A 4 12.77 18.54 -4.00
C PHE A 4 12.60 19.45 -2.78
N CYS A 5 12.89 18.97 -1.56
CA CYS A 5 12.77 19.79 -0.36
C CYS A 5 13.94 20.78 -0.20
N GLU A 6 13.67 21.89 0.49
CA GLU A 6 14.71 22.79 1.01
C GLU A 6 15.69 22.02 1.93
N LYS A 7 16.93 22.52 2.07
CA LYS A 7 18.04 21.75 2.66
C LYS A 7 17.76 21.15 4.05
N ASN A 8 16.93 21.80 4.87
CA ASN A 8 16.64 21.36 6.25
C ASN A 8 15.49 20.34 6.36
N ASP A 9 14.77 20.06 5.26
CA ASP A 9 13.56 19.23 5.25
C ASP A 9 13.80 17.80 4.70
N ARG A 10 15.07 17.40 4.53
CA ARG A 10 15.48 16.15 3.86
C ARG A 10 15.58 14.93 4.76
N THR A 11 15.28 15.08 6.05
CA THR A 11 15.45 14.03 7.08
C THR A 11 14.15 13.30 7.42
N GLU A 12 13.01 13.75 6.87
CA GLU A 12 11.73 13.07 7.04
C GLU A 12 11.48 12.07 5.90
N LEU A 13 11.61 10.79 6.22
CA LEU A 13 11.46 9.69 5.28
C LEU A 13 10.24 8.83 5.61
N ARG A 14 9.72 8.17 4.58
CA ARG A 14 8.61 7.23 4.68
C ARG A 14 8.96 5.94 3.97
N VAL A 15 8.76 4.82 4.66
CA VAL A 15 8.81 3.50 4.04
C VAL A 15 7.39 3.13 3.60
N GLU A 16 7.26 2.87 2.31
CA GLU A 16 5.99 2.61 1.63
C GLU A 16 6.26 1.78 0.38
N ALA A 17 5.51 0.70 0.22
CA ALA A 17 5.50 -0.08 -1.00
C ALA A 17 4.39 0.42 -1.93
N ASP A 18 4.69 0.45 -3.22
CA ASP A 18 3.75 0.70 -4.31
C ASP A 18 4.21 -0.10 -5.54
N VAL A 19 3.47 -0.01 -6.64
CA VAL A 19 3.78 -0.72 -7.88
C VAL A 19 4.98 -0.07 -8.59
N ALA A 20 6.02 -0.86 -8.85
CA ALA A 20 7.18 -0.48 -9.67
C ALA A 20 7.97 0.76 -9.17
N VAL A 21 8.19 0.84 -7.85
CA VAL A 21 8.92 1.93 -7.20
C VAL A 21 9.93 1.38 -6.19
N ASP A 22 10.82 2.24 -5.71
CA ASP A 22 11.64 1.94 -4.55
C ASP A 22 10.87 2.16 -3.23
N PRO A 23 11.26 1.48 -2.13
CA PRO A 23 10.49 1.45 -0.88
C PRO A 23 10.53 2.74 -0.05
N VAL A 24 11.38 3.71 -0.39
CA VAL A 24 11.65 4.87 0.46
C VAL A 24 11.25 6.15 -0.25
N TRP A 25 10.52 6.99 0.47
CA TRP A 25 9.96 8.23 -0.03
C TRP A 25 10.37 9.38 0.87
N CYS A 26 10.47 10.57 0.30
CA CYS A 26 10.44 11.77 1.11
C CYS A 26 9.04 11.95 1.69
N ASN A 27 8.92 11.99 3.01
CA ASN A 27 7.61 12.10 3.68
C ASN A 27 6.95 13.48 3.46
N ARG A 28 7.71 14.47 2.99
CA ARG A 28 7.26 15.86 2.81
C ARG A 28 6.76 16.11 1.39
N CYS A 29 7.62 15.87 0.40
CA CYS A 29 7.31 16.16 -1.01
C CYS A 29 6.84 14.93 -1.80
N SER A 30 6.78 13.75 -1.18
CA SER A 30 6.39 12.48 -1.82
C SER A 30 7.23 12.11 -3.04
N TYR A 31 8.47 12.59 -3.10
CA TYR A 31 9.45 12.12 -4.09
C TYR A 31 9.91 10.71 -3.71
N ASN A 32 9.84 9.77 -4.66
CA ASN A 32 10.38 8.42 -4.49
C ASN A 32 11.91 8.50 -4.55
N LEU A 33 12.57 8.00 -3.51
CA LEU A 33 14.03 8.04 -3.39
C LEU A 33 14.61 6.78 -3.99
N GLU A 34 15.68 6.93 -4.76
CA GLU A 34 16.47 5.79 -5.20
C GLU A 34 17.08 5.12 -3.95
N LEU A 35 16.75 3.85 -3.74
CA LEU A 35 17.19 3.08 -2.58
C LEU A 35 18.73 2.98 -2.53
N GLU A 36 19.36 2.99 -3.70
CA GLU A 36 20.82 2.92 -3.83
C GLU A 36 21.53 4.18 -3.34
N ASP A 37 20.86 5.33 -3.37
CA ASP A 37 21.40 6.59 -2.88
C ASP A 37 21.37 6.69 -1.33
N LEU A 38 20.68 5.76 -0.65
CA LEU A 38 20.55 5.76 0.80
C LEU A 38 21.72 5.02 1.48
N PRO A 39 22.23 5.54 2.60
CA PRO A 39 23.33 4.92 3.35
C PRO A 39 22.82 3.75 4.22
N LEU A 40 22.14 2.80 3.58
CA LEU A 40 21.66 1.56 4.19
C LEU A 40 22.56 0.39 3.80
N SER A 41 22.57 -0.65 4.62
CA SER A 41 23.25 -1.90 4.33
C SER A 41 22.63 -2.60 3.12
N GLU A 42 23.47 -3.22 2.28
CA GLU A 42 23.01 -3.99 1.11
C GLU A 42 22.02 -5.11 1.48
N ALA A 43 22.18 -5.69 2.68
CA ALA A 43 21.25 -6.67 3.21
C ALA A 43 19.85 -6.06 3.45
N LEU A 44 19.77 -4.90 4.10
CA LEU A 44 18.50 -4.22 4.32
C LEU A 44 17.88 -3.73 3.01
N LYS A 45 18.68 -3.21 2.07
CA LYS A 45 18.20 -2.83 0.74
C LYS A 45 17.56 -4.01 0.02
N THR A 46 18.22 -5.18 0.02
CA THR A 46 17.70 -6.41 -0.58
C THR A 46 16.37 -6.85 0.06
N GLU A 47 16.27 -6.81 1.40
CA GLU A 47 15.03 -7.15 2.10
C GLU A 47 13.88 -6.19 1.77
N LEU A 48 14.17 -4.89 1.72
CA LEU A 48 13.19 -3.86 1.34
C LEU A 48 12.68 -4.08 -0.09
N MET A 49 13.56 -4.37 -1.06
CA MET A 49 13.15 -4.65 -2.43
C MET A 49 12.33 -5.92 -2.54
N ASN A 50 12.72 -6.99 -1.87
CA ASN A 50 11.94 -8.23 -1.83
C ASN A 50 10.53 -8.00 -1.26
N TRP A 51 10.41 -7.15 -0.24
CA TRP A 51 9.13 -6.77 0.33
C TRP A 51 8.26 -5.95 -0.64
N VAL A 52 8.84 -4.98 -1.36
CA VAL A 52 8.10 -4.17 -2.36
C VAL A 52 7.68 -5.00 -3.56
N LEU A 53 8.49 -5.95 -4.03
CA LEU A 53 8.16 -6.82 -5.17
C LEU A 53 6.90 -7.68 -4.93
N ARG A 54 6.53 -7.90 -3.66
CA ARG A 54 5.32 -8.61 -3.26
C ARG A 54 4.12 -7.68 -3.04
N TYR A 55 4.28 -6.38 -3.27
CA TYR A 55 3.17 -5.44 -3.19
C TYR A 55 2.09 -5.81 -4.21
N GLY A 56 0.86 -5.98 -3.72
CA GLY A 56 -0.26 -6.37 -4.56
C GLY A 56 -0.45 -7.87 -4.76
N GLU A 57 0.27 -8.75 -4.04
CA GLU A 57 -0.03 -10.20 -4.02
C GLU A 57 -1.45 -10.51 -3.55
N TRP A 58 -2.12 -9.57 -2.89
CA TRP A 58 -3.52 -9.66 -2.48
C TRP A 58 -4.51 -9.19 -3.57
N ILE A 59 -4.03 -8.75 -4.74
CA ILE A 59 -4.84 -8.15 -5.81
C ILE A 59 -4.94 -9.12 -6.98
N ASP A 60 -6.17 -9.33 -7.45
CA ASP A 60 -6.47 -10.05 -8.70
C ASP A 60 -6.30 -9.07 -9.87
N TRP A 61 -5.05 -8.88 -10.30
CA TRP A 61 -4.69 -7.97 -11.39
C TRP A 61 -5.32 -8.34 -12.74
N ASP A 62 -5.76 -9.59 -12.89
CA ASP A 62 -6.37 -10.09 -14.12
C ASP A 62 -7.90 -9.85 -14.16
N HIS A 63 -8.55 -9.61 -13.01
CA HIS A 63 -10.00 -9.47 -12.91
C HIS A 63 -10.44 -8.29 -12.04
N ASP A 64 -10.57 -7.12 -12.66
CA ASP A 64 -11.12 -5.89 -12.08
C ASP A 64 -10.43 -5.40 -10.79
N ASP A 65 -9.15 -5.74 -10.60
CA ASP A 65 -8.34 -5.37 -9.44
C ASP A 65 -9.05 -5.66 -8.10
N ARG A 66 -9.78 -6.77 -8.01
CA ARG A 66 -10.46 -7.16 -6.77
C ARG A 66 -9.49 -7.81 -5.78
N LEU A 67 -9.92 -7.92 -4.54
CA LEU A 67 -9.18 -8.68 -3.52
C LEU A 67 -9.28 -10.18 -3.82
N ILE A 68 -8.15 -10.89 -3.84
CA ILE A 68 -8.18 -12.37 -3.91
C ILE A 68 -8.73 -12.98 -2.61
N PRO A 69 -9.19 -14.24 -2.61
CA PRO A 69 -9.54 -14.93 -1.36
C PRO A 69 -8.39 -14.90 -0.35
N GLY A 70 -8.67 -14.42 0.87
CA GLY A 70 -7.64 -14.25 1.90
C GLY A 70 -6.73 -13.01 1.71
N GLY A 71 -6.95 -12.19 0.69
CA GLY A 71 -6.12 -11.03 0.38
C GLY A 71 -5.99 -10.01 1.53
N LEU A 72 -7.00 -9.88 2.39
CA LEU A 72 -6.93 -9.00 3.56
C LEU A 72 -5.86 -9.46 4.56
N ALA A 73 -5.72 -10.77 4.75
CA ALA A 73 -4.69 -11.34 5.60
C ALA A 73 -3.31 -11.15 4.97
N LEU A 74 -3.18 -11.36 3.65
CA LEU A 74 -1.94 -11.12 2.90
C LEU A 74 -1.48 -9.65 3.00
N GLU A 75 -2.39 -8.69 2.78
CA GLU A 75 -2.10 -7.26 2.96
C GLU A 75 -1.70 -6.94 4.42
N THR A 76 -2.35 -7.57 5.40
CA THR A 76 -2.03 -7.38 6.81
C THR A 76 -0.61 -7.86 7.13
N THR A 77 -0.24 -9.07 6.68
CA THR A 77 1.11 -9.61 6.86
C THR A 77 2.16 -8.77 6.13
N HIS A 78 1.87 -8.32 4.91
CA HIS A 78 2.76 -7.40 4.17
C HIS A 78 3.00 -6.11 4.94
N ASN A 79 1.94 -5.52 5.52
CA ASN A 79 2.04 -4.32 6.34
C ASN A 79 2.83 -4.54 7.65
N GLU A 80 2.69 -5.70 8.30
CA GLU A 80 3.46 -6.04 9.50
C GLU A 80 4.95 -6.15 9.20
N GLU A 81 5.32 -6.76 8.07
CA GLU A 81 6.71 -6.81 7.62
C GLU A 81 7.25 -5.42 7.29
N GLY A 82 6.46 -4.59 6.62
CA GLY A 82 6.83 -3.19 6.32
C GLY A 82 7.12 -2.37 7.58
N LYS A 83 6.35 -2.57 8.66
CA LYS A 83 6.64 -1.93 9.96
C LYS A 83 8.00 -2.37 10.53
N ARG A 84 8.28 -3.68 10.52
CA ARG A 84 9.56 -4.23 11.01
C ARG A 84 10.75 -3.70 10.18
N LEU A 85 10.60 -3.61 8.86
CA LEU A 85 11.63 -3.06 7.99
C LEU A 85 11.84 -1.56 8.24
N THR A 86 10.77 -0.80 8.49
CA THR A 86 10.84 0.62 8.84
C THR A 86 11.67 0.85 10.10
N GLU A 87 11.48 0.02 11.14
CA GLU A 87 12.28 0.11 12.38
C GLU A 87 13.78 -0.10 12.11
N ARG A 88 14.13 -1.00 11.20
CA ARG A 88 15.52 -1.24 10.81
C ARG A 88 16.11 -0.10 10.00
N VAL A 89 15.34 0.47 9.07
CA VAL A 89 15.73 1.68 8.34
C VAL A 89 16.02 2.81 9.32
N GLN A 90 15.14 3.01 10.31
CA GLN A 90 15.35 4.01 11.37
C GLN A 90 16.63 3.74 12.19
N GLN A 91 16.93 2.48 12.51
CA GLN A 91 18.14 2.11 13.25
C GLN A 91 19.42 2.39 12.46
N GLU A 92 19.46 2.06 11.17
CA GLU A 92 20.65 2.27 10.33
C GLU A 92 20.88 3.76 10.00
N LEU A 93 19.82 4.54 9.78
CA LEU A 93 19.94 5.97 9.52
C LEU A 93 20.22 6.82 10.78
N GLY A 94 19.93 6.26 11.97
CA GLY A 94 20.18 6.94 13.24
C GLY A 94 19.20 8.08 13.53
N ALA A 95 19.54 8.88 14.56
CA ALA A 95 18.63 9.89 15.13
C ALA A 95 18.46 11.15 14.25
N ASP A 96 19.33 11.35 13.26
CA ASP A 96 19.25 12.50 12.36
C ASP A 96 18.06 12.40 11.40
N PHE A 97 17.52 11.20 11.21
CA PHE A 97 16.36 10.93 10.37
C PHE A 97 15.13 10.59 11.21
N ARG A 98 13.96 11.00 10.70
CA ARG A 98 12.66 10.53 11.15
C ARG A 98 12.05 9.67 10.06
N VAL A 99 11.95 8.37 10.32
CA VAL A 99 11.40 7.39 9.40
C VAL A 99 10.02 6.96 9.88
N VAL A 100 9.01 7.04 9.02
CA VAL A 100 7.64 6.58 9.31
C VAL A 100 7.21 5.49 8.35
N PHE A 101 6.30 4.61 8.78
CA PHE A 101 5.71 3.60 7.93
C PHE A 101 4.36 4.06 7.37
N ARG A 102 4.08 3.77 6.09
CA ARG A 102 2.73 3.88 5.52
C ARG A 102 2.23 2.51 5.06
N SER A 103 1.14 2.07 5.67
CA SER A 103 0.48 0.83 5.31
C SER A 103 -0.31 0.95 4.01
N SER A 104 -0.36 -0.15 3.25
CA SER A 104 -1.42 -0.34 2.27
C SER A 104 -2.78 -0.41 2.97
N VAL A 105 -3.78 0.18 2.33
CA VAL A 105 -5.19 0.14 2.76
C VAL A 105 -6.12 -0.38 1.67
N PHE A 106 -5.54 -0.89 0.57
CA PHE A 106 -6.26 -1.34 -0.60
C PHE A 106 -7.31 -2.41 -0.25
N GLY A 107 -6.91 -3.46 0.46
CA GLY A 107 -7.79 -4.57 0.78
C GLY A 107 -8.94 -4.13 1.68
N TRP A 108 -8.66 -3.28 2.66
CA TRP A 108 -9.69 -2.65 3.50
C TRP A 108 -10.66 -1.75 2.73
N LEU A 109 -10.16 -1.00 1.73
CA LEU A 109 -11.02 -0.18 0.87
C LEU A 109 -11.92 -1.05 -0.01
N MET A 110 -11.38 -2.12 -0.61
CA MET A 110 -12.13 -3.03 -1.47
C MET A 110 -13.14 -3.87 -0.69
N TYR A 111 -12.81 -4.32 0.53
CA TYR A 111 -13.73 -5.03 1.41
C TYR A 111 -14.95 -4.19 1.82
N ARG A 112 -14.79 -2.87 1.92
CA ARG A 112 -15.85 -1.94 2.33
C ARG A 112 -16.71 -1.42 1.18
N LYS A 113 -16.32 -1.64 -0.09
CA LYS A 113 -17.17 -1.22 -1.21
C LYS A 113 -18.43 -2.08 -1.24
N PRO A 114 -19.64 -1.50 -1.19
CA PRO A 114 -20.85 -2.27 -1.49
C PRO A 114 -20.72 -2.81 -2.90
N VAL A 115 -20.95 -4.12 -3.06
CA VAL A 115 -20.93 -4.78 -4.37
C VAL A 115 -21.88 -4.01 -5.29
N PRO A 116 -21.41 -3.48 -6.44
CA PRO A 116 -22.29 -2.75 -7.34
C PRO A 116 -23.45 -3.66 -7.75
N PHE A 117 -24.67 -3.13 -7.69
CA PHE A 117 -25.94 -3.84 -7.93
C PHE A 117 -25.90 -4.76 -9.17
N GLN A 118 -25.20 -4.32 -10.23
CA GLN A 118 -25.03 -5.07 -11.47
C GLN A 118 -24.29 -6.42 -11.30
N ALA A 119 -23.32 -6.49 -10.38
CA ALA A 119 -22.58 -7.72 -10.10
C ALA A 119 -23.43 -8.73 -9.30
N VAL A 120 -24.30 -8.24 -8.40
CA VAL A 120 -25.28 -9.09 -7.69
C VAL A 120 -26.30 -9.67 -8.66
N TYR A 121 -26.76 -8.86 -9.62
CA TYR A 121 -27.70 -9.29 -10.66
C TYR A 121 -27.12 -10.39 -11.56
N ASN A 122 -25.86 -10.23 -12.00
CA ASN A 122 -25.19 -11.20 -12.86
C ASN A 122 -24.86 -12.53 -12.18
N LEU A 123 -24.64 -12.54 -10.86
CA LEU A 123 -24.33 -13.75 -10.08
C LEU A 123 -25.56 -14.56 -9.68
N TYR A 124 -26.68 -13.88 -9.37
CA TYR A 124 -27.86 -14.54 -8.80
C TYR A 124 -29.09 -14.53 -9.70
N GLY A 125 -29.10 -13.75 -10.79
CA GLY A 125 -30.26 -13.65 -11.70
C GLY A 125 -31.54 -13.11 -11.05
N ILE A 126 -31.46 -12.60 -9.81
CA ILE A 126 -32.61 -12.13 -9.05
C ILE A 126 -32.66 -10.60 -9.19
N LEU A 127 -33.63 -10.11 -9.95
CA LEU A 127 -34.12 -8.73 -9.79
C LEU A 127 -34.66 -8.63 -8.34
N PRO A 128 -34.27 -7.63 -7.54
CA PRO A 128 -34.97 -7.39 -6.29
C PRO A 128 -36.41 -7.08 -6.65
N ILE A 129 -37.32 -7.92 -6.16
CA ILE A 129 -38.74 -7.61 -6.14
C ILE A 129 -38.86 -6.44 -5.16
N TYR A 130 -38.89 -5.21 -5.67
CA TYR A 130 -39.23 -4.07 -4.84
C TYR A 130 -40.61 -4.34 -4.22
N PRO A 131 -40.78 -4.14 -2.91
CA PRO A 131 -42.11 -4.10 -2.34
C PRO A 131 -42.93 -3.02 -3.08
N PRO A 132 -44.18 -3.29 -3.48
CA PRO A 132 -44.95 -2.41 -4.38
C PRO A 132 -45.26 -1.00 -3.84
N TRP A 133 -44.76 -0.64 -2.66
CA TRP A 133 -44.97 0.65 -2.01
C TRP A 133 -43.92 1.72 -2.33
N LEU A 134 -42.88 1.41 -3.13
CA LEU A 134 -41.79 2.34 -3.46
C LEU A 134 -41.94 3.05 -4.83
N LEU A 135 -43.03 2.84 -5.56
CA LEU A 135 -43.31 3.50 -6.86
C LEU A 135 -44.43 4.56 -6.74
N SER A 136 -44.39 5.37 -5.69
CA SER A 136 -45.33 6.49 -5.53
C SER A 136 -44.58 7.77 -5.16
N MET A 137 -43.89 8.35 -6.14
CA MET A 137 -43.58 9.78 -6.23
C MET A 137 -43.77 10.22 -7.67
#